data_AF-A0A9E6WZB3-F1
#
_entry.id   AF-A0A9E6WZB3-F1
#
_cell.length_a   1.000
_cell.length_b   1.000
_cell.length_c   1.000
_cell.angle_alpha   90.00
_cell.angle_beta   90.00
_cell.angle_gamma   90.00
#
_symmetry.space_group_name_H-M   'P 1'
#
loop_
_entity.id
_entity.type
_entity.pdbx_description
1 polymer ?
#
loop_
_entity_poly.entity_id
_entity_poly.type
_entity_poly.pdbx_seq_one_letter_code
_entity_poly.pdbx_strand_id
1 'polypeptide(L)'
;MTLTAADVDGLPHVPLSTFKANPARYLATGAAITTHGRVSAAFLPVVDDAAHETEPTLQTTKAQLRLLSRLVDRKAVADERRRLSVSRDADAVPDPR
;
A
#
# COMPACT_ATOMS: atom_id res chain seq x y z
N MET A 1 -16.28 -3.23 -18.36
CA MET A 1 -16.68 -4.10 -17.23
C MET A 1 -18.04 -3.64 -16.75
N THR A 2 -19.08 -4.45 -16.93
CA THR A 2 -20.42 -4.19 -16.40
C THR A 2 -20.51 -4.83 -15.01
N LEU A 3 -20.66 -4.00 -13.97
CA LEU A 3 -20.95 -4.46 -12.60
C LEU A 3 -22.21 -5.33 -12.65
N THR A 4 -22.10 -6.58 -12.19
CA THR A 4 -23.22 -7.51 -12.11
C THR A 4 -23.97 -7.30 -10.80
N ALA A 5 -25.24 -7.70 -10.73
CA ALA A 5 -26.03 -7.58 -9.51
C ALA A 5 -25.41 -8.33 -8.31
N ALA A 6 -24.66 -9.40 -8.58
CA ALA A 6 -23.94 -10.16 -7.57
C ALA A 6 -22.79 -9.37 -6.91
N ASP A 7 -22.20 -8.41 -7.64
CA ASP A 7 -21.07 -7.59 -7.14
C ASP A 7 -21.49 -6.56 -6.09
N VAL A 8 -22.81 -6.36 -5.90
CA VAL A 8 -23.39 -5.28 -5.09
C VAL A 8 -24.34 -5.77 -3.99
N ASP A 9 -24.64 -7.07 -3.94
CA ASP A 9 -25.69 -7.68 -3.11
C ASP A 9 -25.45 -7.56 -1.59
N GLY A 10 -24.20 -7.26 -1.18
CA GLY A 10 -23.82 -7.01 0.21
C GLY A 10 -23.62 -5.54 0.59
N LEU A 11 -23.73 -4.61 -0.37
CA LEU A 11 -23.47 -3.19 -0.12
C LEU A 11 -24.76 -2.45 0.26
N PRO A 12 -24.66 -1.44 1.15
CA PRO A 12 -25.80 -0.59 1.43
C PRO A 12 -26.24 0.16 0.16
N HIS A 13 -27.53 0.10 -0.16
CA HIS A 13 -28.11 0.85 -1.28
C HIS A 13 -28.35 2.30 -0.86
N VAL A 14 -27.64 3.23 -1.51
CA VAL A 14 -27.63 4.65 -1.15
C VAL A 14 -28.07 5.47 -2.35
N PRO A 15 -29.05 6.38 -2.21
CA PRO A 15 -29.38 7.34 -3.27
C PRO A 15 -28.19 8.23 -3.61
N LEU A 16 -28.01 8.57 -4.89
CA LEU A 16 -26.92 9.44 -5.33
C LEU A 16 -26.86 10.78 -4.59
N SER A 17 -28.02 11.36 -4.24
CA SER A 17 -28.10 12.59 -3.44
C SER A 17 -27.51 12.41 -2.04
N THR A 18 -27.83 11.30 -1.37
CA THR A 18 -27.31 10.96 -0.04
C THR A 18 -25.82 10.66 -0.08
N PHE A 19 -25.36 9.93 -1.10
CA PHE A 19 -23.95 9.61 -1.26
C PHE A 19 -23.10 10.87 -1.48
N LYS A 20 -23.56 11.79 -2.35
CA LYS A 20 -22.87 13.06 -2.63
C LYS A 20 -22.74 13.97 -1.40
N ALA A 21 -23.71 13.92 -0.49
CA ALA A 21 -23.69 14.75 0.72
C ALA A 21 -22.55 14.35 1.69
N ASN A 22 -22.22 13.06 1.77
CA ASN A 22 -21.13 12.57 2.62
C ASN A 22 -20.57 11.23 2.10
N PRO A 23 -19.64 11.25 1.12
CA PRO A 23 -19.02 10.03 0.61
C PRO A 23 -18.07 9.39 1.63
N ALA A 24 -17.50 10.18 2.55
CA ALA A 24 -16.54 9.71 3.54
C ALA A 24 -17.11 8.64 4.49
N ARG A 25 -18.43 8.69 4.73
CA ARG A 25 -19.15 7.70 5.55
C ARG A 25 -19.04 6.27 5.01
N TYR A 26 -18.80 6.10 3.71
CA TYR A 26 -18.80 4.79 3.05
C TYR A 26 -17.38 4.30 2.68
N LEU A 27 -16.33 4.99 3.15
CA LEU A 27 -14.94 4.64 2.84
C LEU A 27 -14.55 3.23 3.28
N ALA A 28 -15.05 2.76 4.42
CA ALA A 28 -14.72 1.44 4.95
C ALA A 28 -15.69 0.33 4.49
N THR A 29 -16.95 0.68 4.24
CA THR A 29 -18.01 -0.30 3.96
C THR A 29 -18.32 -0.46 2.48
N GLY A 30 -17.96 0.52 1.65
CA GLY A 30 -18.51 0.66 0.31
C GLY A 30 -19.99 1.06 0.30
N ALA A 31 -20.55 1.26 -0.89
CA ALA A 31 -21.97 1.54 -1.13
C ALA A 31 -22.41 1.23 -2.57
N ALA A 32 -23.62 0.71 -2.72
CA ALA A 32 -24.31 0.62 -4.01
C ALA A 32 -25.03 1.94 -4.30
N ILE A 33 -24.58 2.70 -5.28
CA ILE A 33 -25.15 4.01 -5.61
C ILE A 33 -26.36 3.81 -6.52
N THR A 34 -27.51 4.31 -6.08
CA THR A 34 -28.78 4.22 -6.81
C THR A 34 -29.22 5.56 -7.39
N THR A 35 -29.73 5.53 -8.62
CA THR A 35 -30.33 6.68 -9.32
C THR A 35 -31.72 6.25 -9.81
N HIS A 36 -32.76 6.98 -9.41
CA HIS A 36 -34.16 6.61 -9.67
C HIS A 36 -34.52 5.16 -9.26
N GLY A 37 -33.99 4.69 -8.12
CA GLY A 37 -34.26 3.35 -7.60
C GLY A 37 -33.52 2.22 -8.31
N ARG A 38 -32.67 2.50 -9.30
CA ARG A 38 -31.82 1.51 -9.97
C ARG A 38 -30.36 1.71 -9.58
N VAL A 39 -29.62 0.62 -9.40
CA VAL A 39 -28.16 0.68 -9.17
C VAL A 39 -27.50 1.24 -10.42
N SER A 40 -26.80 2.37 -10.27
CA SER A 40 -26.09 3.05 -11.36
C SER A 40 -24.58 2.91 -11.24
N ALA A 41 -24.05 2.72 -10.03
CA ALA A 41 -22.63 2.55 -9.76
C ALA A 41 -22.41 1.85 -8.41
N ALA A 42 -21.20 1.34 -8.19
CA ALA A 42 -20.76 0.84 -6.90
C ALA A 42 -19.51 1.61 -6.45
N PHE A 43 -19.49 1.99 -5.18
CA PHE A 43 -18.31 2.53 -4.50
C PHE A 43 -17.73 1.42 -3.64
N LEU A 44 -16.53 0.96 -3.98
CA LEU A 44 -15.86 -0.14 -3.29
C LEU A 44 -14.58 0.40 -2.63
N PRO A 45 -14.32 0.05 -1.36
CA PRO A 45 -13.02 0.31 -0.77
C PRO A 45 -11.96 -0.45 -1.56
N VAL A 46 -10.89 0.24 -1.94
CA VAL A 46 -9.68 -0.42 -2.43
C VAL A 46 -8.99 -0.98 -1.18
N VAL A 47 -9.24 -2.24 -0.89
CA VAL A 47 -8.40 -2.99 0.04
C VAL A 47 -7.12 -3.28 -0.73
N ASP A 48 -6.01 -2.72 -0.28
CA ASP A 48 -4.72 -3.04 -0.86
C ASP A 48 -4.39 -4.46 -0.42
N ASP A 49 -4.74 -5.47 -1.22
CA ASP A 49 -4.40 -6.87 -0.95
C ASP A 49 -2.86 -7.04 -0.85
N ALA A 50 -2.10 -6.12 -1.46
CA ALA A 50 -0.65 -6.03 -1.30
C ALA A 50 -0.21 -5.60 0.12
N ALA A 51 -1.09 -5.02 0.94
CA ALA A 51 -0.82 -4.75 2.35
C ALA A 51 -1.14 -5.94 3.27
N HIS A 52 -1.83 -6.97 2.75
CA HIS A 52 -2.10 -8.23 3.46
C HIS A 52 -1.16 -9.37 3.04
N GLU A 53 -0.39 -9.21 1.95
CA GLU A 53 0.80 -10.01 1.69
C GLU A 53 1.94 -9.58 2.61
N THR A 54 1.84 -10.01 3.87
CA THR A 54 2.96 -10.31 4.78
C THR A 54 4.21 -9.45 4.56
N GLU A 55 4.16 -8.17 4.91
CA GLU A 55 5.41 -7.47 5.21
C GLU A 55 6.13 -8.31 6.27
N PRO A 56 7.33 -8.86 6.00
CA PRO A 56 8.05 -9.57 7.03
C PRO A 56 8.26 -8.58 8.16
N THR A 57 7.70 -8.91 9.33
CA THR A 57 7.85 -8.06 10.52
C THR A 57 9.32 -7.66 10.64
N LEU A 58 9.61 -6.44 11.11
CA LEU A 58 10.98 -5.96 11.30
C LEU A 58 11.91 -7.00 11.98
N GLN A 59 11.35 -7.85 12.84
CA GLN A 59 12.05 -8.97 13.47
C GLN A 59 12.45 -10.07 12.47
N THR A 60 11.55 -10.48 11.57
CA THR A 60 11.81 -11.45 10.51
C THR A 60 12.89 -10.93 9.55
N THR A 61 12.77 -9.68 9.09
CA THR A 61 13.78 -9.04 8.24
C THR A 61 15.14 -8.96 8.95
N LYS A 62 15.15 -8.61 10.24
CA LYS A 62 16.38 -8.58 11.05
C LYS A 62 16.98 -9.96 11.26
N ALA A 63 16.17 -11.00 11.39
CA ALA A 63 16.63 -12.38 11.51
C ALA A 63 17.27 -12.87 10.19
N GLN A 64 16.64 -12.59 9.05
CA GLN A 64 17.17 -12.92 7.73
C GLN A 64 18.48 -12.17 7.45
N LEU A 65 18.55 -10.87 7.73
CA LEU A 65 19.79 -10.09 7.60
C LEU A 65 20.91 -10.59 8.53
N ARG A 66 20.58 -11.05 9.75
CA ARG A 66 21.55 -11.68 10.65
C ARG A 66 22.05 -13.02 10.12
N LEU A 67 21.19 -13.81 9.50
CA LEU A 67 21.58 -15.08 8.89
C LEU A 67 22.48 -14.85 7.68
N LEU A 68 22.10 -13.93 6.78
CA LEU A 68 22.90 -13.55 5.62
C LEU A 68 24.26 -12.98 6.03
N SER A 69 24.32 -12.08 7.02
CA SER A 69 25.60 -11.54 7.51
C SER A 69 26.51 -12.57 8.20
N ARG A 70 25.98 -13.74 8.60
CA ARG A 70 26.80 -14.88 9.07
C ARG A 70 27.32 -15.74 7.93
N LEU A 71 26.62 -15.76 6.79
CA LEU A 71 26.97 -16.54 5.61
C LEU A 71 27.86 -15.78 4.62
N VAL A 72 27.86 -14.45 4.68
CA VAL A 72 28.71 -13.60 3.85
C VAL A 72 30.08 -13.42 4.50
N ASP A 73 31.14 -13.58 3.72
CA ASP A 73 32.52 -13.34 4.15
C ASP A 73 32.67 -11.90 4.68
N ARG A 74 33.21 -11.78 5.89
CA ARG A 74 33.42 -10.48 6.57
C ARG A 74 34.26 -9.53 5.72
N LYS A 75 35.15 -10.06 4.89
CA LYS A 75 35.96 -9.26 3.97
C LYS A 75 35.10 -8.60 2.88
N ALA A 76 34.20 -9.37 2.26
CA ALA A 76 33.29 -8.86 1.23
C ALA A 76 32.34 -7.78 1.78
N VAL A 77 31.85 -7.92 3.03
CA VAL A 77 31.03 -6.89 3.68
C VAL A 77 31.83 -5.62 3.96
N ALA A 78 33.08 -5.74 4.39
CA ALA A 78 33.94 -4.58 4.65
C ALA A 78 34.26 -3.80 3.36
N ASP A 79 34.52 -4.52 2.27
CA ASP A 79 34.80 -3.93 0.96
C ASP A 79 33.57 -3.20 0.40
N GLU A 80 32.38 -3.78 0.50
CA GLU A 80 31.14 -3.15 0.04
C GLU A 80 30.77 -1.94 0.90
N ARG A 81 30.93 -2.02 2.23
CA ARG A 81 30.72 -0.87 3.13
C ARG A 81 31.66 0.29 2.78
N ARG A 82 32.92 -0.01 2.45
CA ARG A 82 33.89 1.01 2.02
C ARG A 82 33.47 1.64 0.70
N ARG A 83 33.02 0.84 -0.27
CA ARG A 83 32.51 1.32 -1.57
C ARG A 83 31.32 2.26 -1.41
N LEU A 84 30.34 1.87 -0.59
CA LEU A 84 29.14 2.69 -0.33
C LEU A 84 29.45 3.97 0.44
N SER A 85 30.38 3.92 1.40
CA SER A 85 30.80 5.12 2.13
C SER A 85 31.47 6.15 1.21
N VAL A 86 32.32 5.70 0.29
CA VAL A 86 32.98 6.59 -0.69
C VAL A 86 31.97 7.18 -1.67
N SER A 87 30.96 6.41 -2.09
CA SER A 87 29.88 6.92 -2.93
C SER A 87 29.02 7.99 -2.24
N ARG A 88 28.85 7.90 -0.91
CA ARG A 88 28.03 8.84 -0.14
C ARG A 88 28.74 10.18 0.08
N ASP A 89 30.06 10.18 0.25
CA ASP A 89 30.84 11.42 0.40
C ASP A 89 30.98 12.19 -0.93
N ALA A 90 30.68 11.56 -2.07
CA ALA A 90 30.63 12.21 -3.37
C ALA A 90 29.34 13.04 -3.60
N ASP A 91 28.27 12.77 -2.83
CA ASP A 91 26.99 13.51 -2.88
C ASP A 91 26.97 14.72 -1.91
N ALA A 92 28.13 15.21 -1.49
CA ALA A 92 28.21 16.43 -0.69
C ALA A 92 27.64 17.62 -1.46
N VAL A 93 26.44 18.06 -1.07
CA VAL A 93 25.77 19.26 -1.60
C VAL A 93 26.62 20.49 -1.24
N PRO A 94 27.04 21.33 -2.20
CA PRO A 94 27.78 22.54 -1.89
C PRO A 94 26.90 23.53 -1.09
N ASP A 95 27.49 24.11 -0.04
CA ASP A 95 26.87 25.10 0.86
C ASP A 95 26.37 26.31 0.06
N PRO A 96 25.06 26.63 0.06
CA PRO A 96 24.52 27.76 -0.68
C PRO A 96 24.78 29.07 0.10
N ARG A 97 25.93 29.70 -0.16
CA ARG A 97 26.17 31.11 0.17
C ARG A 97 26.04 31.99 -1.06
#